data_AF-Q8YJ41-F1
#
_entry.id   AF-Q8YJ41-F1
#
_cell.length_a   1.000
_cell.length_b   1.000
_cell.length_c   1.000
_cell.angle_alpha   90.00
_cell.angle_beta   90.00
_cell.angle_gamma   90.00
#
_symmetry.space_group_name_H-M   'P 1'
#
loop_
_entity.id
_entity.type
_entity.pdbx_description
1 polymer ?
#
loop_
_entity_poly.entity_id
_entity_poly.type
_entity_poly.pdbx_seq_one_letter_code
_entity_poly.pdbx_strand_id
1 'polypeptide(L)'
;MSKDSHDIANPMSGLFPELAPRVVSVLVPMPAERPYSYMVPPGMNVQPGSIVRVPLGPREVAGIVCEGETDAVDSRKLREISEVFNCPLVGPEMLRFMRWAADYTLSPPGMVARMVLRVPAAFDPEPAVPGLRYRAGEPERMPERMTAARARVMELARDGLAWTRSGLAHAAGVSLTVVDGLKAQGIFEEIMLPPPAVVAKPDTDYARATLSQDQQAAAEMLSEAVEAGGFSVSLLDGVTGSGKTEVYFEAVAKALDAGRQVLILLPEIALTQQFLDRFHDRFGAKPAEWHSDLAPRTRERVWRQVAEGTVRRCGRCALSTFPALQGTGADRRR
;
A
#
# COMPACT_ATOMS: atom_id res chain seq x y z
N MET A 1 29.21 63.92 -25.61
CA MET A 1 29.13 62.65 -26.35
C MET A 1 29.00 61.55 -25.30
N SER A 2 27.81 61.32 -24.75
CA SER A 2 26.78 60.37 -25.22
C SER A 2 27.31 58.93 -25.29
N LYS A 3 26.88 58.08 -24.33
CA LYS A 3 25.74 57.19 -24.56
C LYS A 3 25.29 56.58 -23.22
N ASP A 4 24.16 57.09 -22.73
CA ASP A 4 23.24 56.35 -21.88
C ASP A 4 22.68 55.16 -22.67
N SER A 5 22.75 53.98 -22.10
CA SER A 5 22.04 52.79 -22.60
C SER A 5 21.02 52.40 -21.55
N HIS A 6 19.75 52.61 -21.91
CA HIS A 6 18.55 52.42 -21.12
C HIS A 6 18.42 51.03 -20.49
N ASP A 7 18.25 51.03 -19.17
CA ASP A 7 17.48 50.03 -18.44
C ASP A 7 16.05 50.04 -18.99
N ILE A 8 15.72 49.08 -19.85
CA ILE A 8 14.33 48.76 -20.18
C ILE A 8 13.83 47.84 -19.06
N ALA A 9 13.42 48.45 -17.96
CA ALA A 9 12.59 47.78 -16.97
C ALA A 9 11.30 47.33 -17.67
N ASN A 10 11.10 46.01 -17.74
CA ASN A 10 9.91 45.41 -18.33
C ASN A 10 8.67 45.89 -17.53
N PRO A 11 7.78 46.73 -18.10
CA PRO A 11 6.67 47.34 -17.37
C PRO A 11 5.53 46.36 -17.05
N MET A 12 5.69 45.07 -17.39
CA MET A 12 4.73 44.00 -17.13
C MET A 12 4.96 43.23 -15.82
N SER A 13 6.03 43.53 -15.06
CA SER A 13 6.33 42.82 -13.79
C SER A 13 5.41 43.20 -12.62
N GLY A 14 4.57 44.24 -12.75
CA GLY A 14 3.70 44.74 -11.69
C GLY A 14 2.22 44.35 -11.79
N LEU A 15 1.81 43.57 -12.79
CA LEU A 15 0.39 43.30 -13.10
C LEU A 15 -0.15 41.98 -12.52
N PHE A 16 0.71 41.13 -11.99
CA PHE A 16 0.32 39.95 -11.23
C PHE A 16 1.02 40.05 -9.88
N PRO A 17 0.30 40.00 -8.73
CA PRO A 17 0.99 39.77 -7.47
C PRO A 17 1.78 38.47 -7.64
N GLU A 18 3.11 38.54 -7.57
CA GLU A 18 3.93 37.35 -7.47
C GLU A 18 3.43 36.61 -6.23
N LEU A 19 2.65 35.54 -6.45
CA LEU A 19 2.19 34.68 -5.38
C LEU A 19 3.44 34.22 -4.65
N ALA A 20 3.56 34.61 -3.39
CA ALA A 20 4.72 34.25 -2.57
C ALA A 20 4.96 32.75 -2.73
N PRO A 21 6.21 32.32 -3.03
CA PRO A 21 6.49 30.94 -3.35
C PRO A 21 6.02 30.07 -2.19
N ARG A 22 5.20 29.07 -2.49
CA ARG A 22 4.68 28.15 -1.47
C ARG A 22 5.84 27.30 -0.97
N VAL A 23 6.16 27.40 0.31
CA VAL A 23 7.23 26.62 0.97
C VAL A 23 6.59 25.58 1.90
N VAL A 24 7.19 24.39 1.97
CA VAL A 24 6.77 23.32 2.88
C VAL A 24 7.95 22.70 3.60
N SER A 25 7.70 22.18 4.80
CA SER A 25 8.67 21.48 5.64
C SER A 25 8.66 19.98 5.31
N VAL A 26 9.83 19.41 5.01
CA VAL A 26 9.99 18.03 4.57
C VAL A 26 10.97 17.28 5.48
N LEU A 27 10.50 16.17 6.07
CA LEU A 27 11.36 15.21 6.76
C LEU A 27 12.06 14.33 5.73
N VAL A 28 13.39 14.41 5.70
CA VAL A 28 14.26 13.57 4.86
C VAL A 28 14.96 12.51 5.72
N PRO A 29 15.38 11.36 5.15
CA PRO A 29 15.95 10.23 5.89
C PRO A 29 17.40 10.47 6.37
N MET A 30 17.59 11.54 7.15
CA MET A 30 18.86 12.01 7.69
C MET A 30 18.72 12.32 9.18
N PRO A 31 19.82 12.30 9.95
CA PRO A 31 19.83 12.68 11.36
C PRO A 31 19.83 14.21 11.53
N ALA A 32 18.84 14.89 10.92
CA ALA A 32 18.63 16.32 11.11
C ALA A 32 17.67 16.57 12.28
N GLU A 33 17.96 17.59 13.08
CA GLU A 33 17.11 18.00 14.22
C GLU A 33 15.78 18.60 13.77
N ARG A 34 15.75 19.22 12.58
CA ARG A 34 14.58 19.87 12.01
C ARG A 34 14.30 19.39 10.58
N PRO A 35 13.04 19.46 10.11
CA PRO A 35 12.72 19.30 8.70
C PRO A 35 13.41 20.34 7.83
N TYR A 36 13.62 20.02 6.55
CA TYR A 36 14.16 20.96 5.57
C TYR A 36 13.03 21.71 4.86
N SER A 37 13.26 22.99 4.55
CA SER A 37 12.29 23.80 3.79
C SER A 37 12.52 23.64 2.28
N TYR A 38 11.45 23.33 1.54
CA TYR A 38 11.47 23.19 0.08
C TYR A 38 10.37 24.03 -0.56
N MET A 39 10.65 24.56 -1.75
CA MET A 39 9.67 25.27 -2.56
C MET A 39 8.79 24.28 -3.34
N VAL A 40 7.49 24.54 -3.40
CA VAL A 40 6.52 23.77 -4.17
C VAL A 40 6.39 24.41 -5.56
N PRO A 41 6.79 23.72 -6.64
CA PRO A 41 6.60 24.22 -8.00
C PRO A 41 5.13 24.52 -8.32
N PRO A 42 4.84 25.52 -9.17
CA PRO A 42 3.47 25.81 -9.62
C PRO A 42 2.79 24.57 -10.22
N GLY A 43 1.52 24.34 -9.86
CA GLY A 43 0.73 23.21 -10.34
C GLY A 43 0.93 21.89 -9.58
N MET A 44 1.87 21.83 -8.63
CA MET A 44 2.11 20.63 -7.82
C MET A 44 1.18 20.61 -6.59
N ASN A 45 0.37 19.54 -6.46
CA ASN A 45 -0.48 19.36 -5.29
C ASN A 45 0.26 18.67 -4.16
N VAL A 46 0.83 19.48 -3.27
CA VAL A 46 1.53 19.02 -2.06
C VAL A 46 0.67 19.31 -0.83
N GLN A 47 0.58 18.39 0.11
CA GLN A 47 -0.08 18.58 1.40
C GLN A 47 0.67 17.83 2.50
N PRO A 48 0.44 18.12 3.79
CA PRO A 48 1.00 17.32 4.87
C PRO A 48 0.70 15.83 4.69
N GLY A 49 1.71 14.99 4.89
CA GLY A 49 1.65 13.56 4.63
C GLY A 49 2.01 13.15 3.20
N SER A 50 2.12 14.09 2.24
CA SER A 50 2.62 13.78 0.90
C SER A 50 4.04 13.21 0.98
N ILE A 51 4.27 12.12 0.25
CA ILE A 51 5.61 11.59 0.02
C ILE A 51 6.16 12.25 -1.25
N VAL A 52 7.32 12.88 -1.15
CA VAL A 52 7.91 13.72 -2.21
C VAL A 52 9.34 13.31 -2.49
N ARG A 53 9.80 13.49 -3.72
CA ARG A 53 11.20 13.38 -4.12
C ARG A 53 11.83 14.77 -4.03
N VAL A 54 12.90 14.89 -3.26
CA VAL A 54 13.57 16.18 -3.04
C VAL A 54 15.08 16.06 -3.20
N PRO A 55 15.75 17.13 -3.69
CA PRO A 55 17.19 17.17 -3.77
C PRO A 55 17.82 17.37 -2.38
N LEU A 56 18.78 16.53 -2.04
CA LEU A 56 19.56 16.60 -0.82
C LEU A 56 21.06 16.52 -1.18
N GLY A 57 21.69 17.69 -1.29
CA GLY A 57 23.06 17.81 -1.77
C GLY A 57 23.17 17.35 -3.24
N PRO A 58 23.97 16.30 -3.54
CA PRO A 58 24.12 15.75 -4.89
C PRO A 58 23.13 14.62 -5.22
N ARG A 59 22.30 14.18 -4.27
CA ARG A 59 21.37 13.05 -4.46
C ARG A 59 19.92 13.51 -4.38
N GLU A 60 19.01 12.71 -4.92
CA GLU A 60 17.60 12.82 -4.64
C GLU A 60 17.16 11.76 -3.64
N VAL A 61 16.28 12.14 -2.72
CA VAL A 61 15.75 11.25 -1.69
C VAL A 61 14.24 11.42 -1.57
N ALA A 62 13.55 10.37 -1.14
CA ALA A 62 12.17 10.49 -0.70
C ALA A 62 12.11 11.22 0.65
N GLY A 63 11.09 12.04 0.85
CA GLY A 63 10.80 12.75 2.10
C GLY A 63 9.30 12.80 2.36
N ILE A 64 8.92 13.09 3.61
CA ILE A 64 7.53 13.23 4.04
C ILE A 64 7.27 14.69 4.38
N VAL A 65 6.29 15.29 3.71
CA VAL A 65 5.83 16.65 4.01
C VAL A 65 5.14 16.66 5.36
N CYS A 66 5.52 17.58 6.23
CA CYS A 66 4.97 17.70 7.58
C CYS A 66 4.27 19.05 7.77
N GLU A 67 3.33 19.08 8.71
CA GLU A 67 2.81 20.34 9.25
C GLU A 67 3.89 21.02 10.08
N GLY A 68 4.06 22.32 9.86
CA GLY A 68 4.97 23.13 10.65
C GLY A 68 5.29 24.45 9.96
N GLU A 69 5.84 25.37 10.75
CA GLU A 69 6.45 26.57 10.23
C GLU A 69 7.65 26.19 9.36
N THR A 70 7.82 26.90 8.26
CA THR A 70 9.04 26.87 7.46
C THR A 70 9.97 27.93 8.01
N ASP A 71 11.26 27.64 8.10
CA ASP A 71 12.24 28.67 8.43
C ASP A 71 12.14 29.80 7.39
N ALA A 72 12.36 31.05 7.84
CA ALA A 72 12.45 32.20 6.94
C ALA A 72 13.75 32.13 6.12
N VAL A 73 13.76 31.24 5.12
CA VAL A 73 14.88 31.04 4.20
C VAL A 73 14.69 31.96 3.00
N ASP A 74 15.77 32.64 2.59
CA ASP A 74 15.81 33.38 1.33
C ASP A 74 15.38 32.46 0.18
N SER A 75 14.38 32.89 -0.59
CA SER A 75 13.79 32.11 -1.69
C SER A 75 14.84 31.64 -2.70
N ARG A 76 15.97 32.35 -2.85
CA ARG A 76 17.07 31.98 -3.75
C ARG A 76 17.88 30.77 -3.28
N LYS A 77 17.79 30.40 -2.00
CA LYS A 77 18.49 29.23 -1.43
C LYS A 77 17.59 28.00 -1.34
N LEU A 78 16.28 28.17 -1.51
CA LEU A 78 15.33 27.08 -1.49
C LEU A 78 15.49 26.24 -2.75
N ARG A 79 15.58 24.93 -2.55
CA ARG A 79 15.46 23.97 -3.65
C ARG A 79 14.00 23.63 -3.85
N GLU A 80 13.66 23.27 -5.08
CA GLU A 80 12.33 22.82 -5.45
C GLU A 80 12.12 21.34 -5.13
N ILE A 81 10.87 20.96 -4.87
CA ILE A 81 10.44 19.57 -4.87
C ILE A 81 10.52 19.04 -6.30
N SER A 82 11.21 17.92 -6.50
CA SER A 82 11.36 17.30 -7.81
C SER A 82 10.07 16.59 -8.26
N GLU A 83 9.39 15.92 -7.32
CA GLU A 83 8.20 15.11 -7.63
C GLU A 83 7.34 14.88 -6.39
N VAL A 84 6.03 14.70 -6.59
CA VAL A 84 5.11 14.11 -5.60
C VAL A 84 4.80 12.70 -6.04
N PHE A 85 5.09 11.71 -5.19
CA PHE A 85 4.82 10.32 -5.53
C PHE A 85 3.32 10.02 -5.54
N ASN A 86 2.90 9.16 -6.47
CA ASN A 86 1.52 8.71 -6.57
C ASN A 86 1.22 7.54 -5.62
N CYS A 87 1.14 7.88 -4.33
CA CYS A 87 0.77 6.95 -3.26
C CYS A 87 -0.13 7.65 -2.22
N PRO A 88 -0.86 6.88 -1.39
CA PRO A 88 -1.66 7.43 -0.31
C PRO A 88 -0.83 8.30 0.64
N LEU A 89 -1.46 9.36 1.15
CA LEU A 89 -0.82 10.26 2.12
C LEU A 89 -0.50 9.52 3.42
N VAL A 90 0.62 9.87 4.04
CA VAL A 90 0.88 9.53 5.42
C VAL A 90 -0.12 10.28 6.30
N GLY A 91 -1.10 9.54 6.84
CA GLY A 91 -2.20 10.12 7.60
C GLY A 91 -1.75 10.90 8.84
N PRO A 92 -2.57 11.85 9.34
CA PRO A 92 -2.21 12.71 10.46
C PRO A 92 -1.91 11.93 11.75
N GLU A 93 -2.58 10.79 11.97
CA GLU A 93 -2.30 9.88 13.09
C GLU A 93 -0.87 9.33 13.05
N MET A 94 -0.41 8.91 11.86
CA MET A 94 0.95 8.42 11.66
C MET A 94 1.98 9.55 11.83
N LEU A 95 1.70 10.74 11.30
CA LEU A 95 2.59 11.89 11.47
C LEU A 95 2.76 12.24 12.97
N ARG A 96 1.66 12.20 13.74
CA ARG A 96 1.71 12.39 15.20
C ARG A 96 2.46 11.26 15.90
N PHE A 97 2.23 10.00 15.50
CA PHE A 97 2.97 8.86 16.04
C PHE A 97 4.46 8.96 15.75
N MET A 98 4.86 9.36 14.55
CA MET A 98 6.27 9.55 14.18
C MET A 98 6.93 10.63 15.03
N ARG A 99 6.23 11.75 15.25
CA ARG A 99 6.70 12.82 16.15
C ARG A 99 6.86 12.31 17.58
N TRP A 100 5.81 11.70 18.12
CA TRP A 100 5.84 11.11 19.46
C TRP A 100 6.97 10.09 19.62
N ALA A 101 7.17 9.20 18.63
CA ALA A 101 8.23 8.20 18.67
C ALA A 101 9.61 8.85 18.66
N ALA A 102 9.83 9.85 17.80
CA ALA A 102 11.08 10.61 17.74
C ALA A 102 11.39 11.28 19.09
N ASP A 103 10.40 11.94 19.69
CA ASP A 103 10.53 12.62 20.98
C ASP A 103 10.78 11.62 22.11
N TYR A 104 10.01 10.54 22.16
CA TYR A 104 10.10 9.51 23.20
C TYR A 104 11.43 8.76 23.17
N THR A 105 11.95 8.45 21.99
CA THR A 105 13.22 7.74 21.83
C THR A 105 14.41 8.67 21.61
N LEU A 106 14.25 9.99 21.80
CA LEU A 106 15.27 11.02 21.56
C LEU A 106 15.98 10.84 20.22
N SER A 107 15.23 10.43 19.20
CA SER A 107 15.75 10.07 17.89
C SER A 107 15.44 11.18 16.89
N PRO A 108 16.36 11.55 15.98
CA PRO A 108 16.08 12.56 14.97
C PRO A 108 14.82 12.22 14.15
N PRO A 109 13.87 13.15 13.96
CA PRO A 109 12.62 12.88 13.23
C PRO A 109 12.83 12.31 11.82
N GLY A 110 13.88 12.74 11.13
CA GLY A 110 14.26 12.20 9.82
C GLY A 110 14.63 10.71 9.85
N MET A 111 15.20 10.22 10.96
CA MET A 111 15.51 8.80 11.14
C MET A 111 14.26 7.95 11.42
N VAL A 112 13.25 8.53 12.07
CA VAL A 112 11.93 7.88 12.21
C VAL A 112 11.21 7.87 10.86
N ALA A 113 11.24 8.97 10.10
CA ALA A 113 10.69 9.04 8.74
C ALA A 113 11.34 8.01 7.81
N ARG A 114 12.65 7.76 7.95
CA ARG A 114 13.37 6.71 7.20
C ARG A 114 12.76 5.33 7.36
N MET A 115 12.16 5.02 8.52
CA MET A 115 11.49 3.73 8.76
C MET A 115 10.22 3.59 7.92
N VAL A 116 9.48 4.69 7.73
CA VAL A 116 8.28 4.76 6.87
C VAL A 116 8.69 4.75 5.39
N LEU A 117 9.78 5.44 5.06
CA LEU A 117 10.27 5.62 3.69
C LEU A 117 11.11 4.45 3.13
N ARG A 118 11.13 3.29 3.80
CA ARG A 118 12.09 2.21 3.54
C ARG A 118 11.89 1.48 2.19
N VAL A 119 10.88 1.86 1.41
CA VAL A 119 10.42 1.15 0.22
C VAL A 119 10.17 2.12 -0.96
N PRO A 120 11.19 2.90 -1.39
CA PRO A 120 10.98 4.00 -2.33
C PRO A 120 10.34 3.59 -3.66
N ALA A 121 10.65 2.40 -4.16
CA ALA A 121 10.06 1.88 -5.40
C ALA A 121 8.56 1.56 -5.28
N ALA A 122 8.01 1.45 -4.07
CA ALA A 122 6.59 1.20 -3.84
C ALA A 122 5.72 2.45 -3.96
N PHE A 123 6.34 3.64 -3.93
CA PHE A 123 5.62 4.91 -3.99
C PHE A 123 5.08 5.19 -5.41
N ASP A 124 5.70 4.60 -6.42
CA ASP A 124 5.26 4.63 -7.81
C ASP A 124 4.26 3.51 -8.12
N PRO A 125 3.24 3.76 -8.97
CA PRO A 125 2.20 2.80 -9.32
C PRO A 125 2.77 1.48 -9.80
N GLU A 126 2.26 0.39 -9.22
CA GLU A 126 2.59 -0.94 -9.72
C GLU A 126 2.07 -1.04 -11.17
N PRO A 127 2.93 -1.39 -12.14
CA PRO A 127 2.55 -1.36 -13.54
C PRO A 127 1.47 -2.40 -13.82
N ALA A 128 0.49 -2.00 -14.63
CA ALA A 128 -0.52 -2.90 -15.13
C ALA A 128 0.13 -4.09 -15.88
N VAL A 129 -0.48 -5.27 -15.77
CA VAL A 129 0.05 -6.49 -16.38
C VAL A 129 -0.71 -6.86 -17.64
N PRO A 130 -0.05 -7.36 -18.70
CA PRO A 130 -0.75 -7.85 -19.88
C PRO A 130 -1.68 -9.02 -19.53
N GLY A 131 -2.94 -8.89 -19.94
CA GLY A 131 -3.98 -9.90 -19.82
C GLY A 131 -4.58 -10.27 -21.17
N LEU A 132 -5.31 -11.38 -21.16
CA LEU A 132 -5.98 -11.97 -22.29
C LEU A 132 -7.48 -12.02 -21.98
N ARG A 133 -8.29 -11.38 -22.82
CA ARG A 133 -9.74 -11.51 -22.77
C ARG A 133 -10.23 -12.23 -24.01
N TYR A 134 -11.17 -13.15 -23.84
CA TYR A 134 -11.76 -13.85 -24.96
C TYR A 134 -12.47 -12.87 -25.88
N ARG A 135 -12.16 -12.92 -27.18
CA ARG A 135 -12.79 -12.05 -28.16
C ARG A 135 -14.14 -12.64 -28.56
N ALA A 136 -15.20 -12.20 -27.90
CA ALA A 136 -16.56 -12.47 -28.35
C ALA A 136 -16.82 -11.73 -29.67
N GLY A 137 -17.25 -12.46 -30.70
CA GLY A 137 -17.60 -11.87 -32.00
C GLY A 137 -18.40 -12.86 -32.85
N GLU A 138 -19.17 -12.31 -33.80
CA GLU A 138 -19.90 -13.09 -34.81
C GLU A 138 -19.26 -12.89 -36.19
N PRO A 139 -18.85 -13.97 -36.91
CA PRO A 139 -18.84 -15.36 -36.47
C PRO A 139 -17.76 -15.65 -35.42
N GLU A 140 -18.03 -16.63 -34.55
CA GLU A 140 -17.12 -17.03 -33.47
C GLU A 140 -15.76 -17.45 -34.06
N ARG A 141 -14.68 -16.83 -33.59
CA ARG A 141 -13.34 -17.18 -34.06
C ARG A 141 -12.92 -18.52 -33.48
N MET A 142 -12.67 -19.47 -34.38
CA MET A 142 -12.19 -20.80 -34.03
C MET A 142 -10.70 -20.93 -34.38
N PRO A 143 -9.92 -21.65 -33.56
CA PRO A 143 -8.54 -21.97 -33.90
C PRO A 143 -8.47 -22.92 -35.10
N GLU A 144 -7.42 -22.82 -35.90
CA GLU A 144 -7.21 -23.64 -37.11
C GLU A 144 -7.25 -25.16 -36.84
N ARG A 145 -6.85 -25.57 -35.62
CA ARG A 145 -6.94 -26.96 -35.16
C ARG A 145 -7.50 -27.01 -33.74
N MET A 146 -8.63 -27.68 -33.56
CA MET A 146 -9.18 -27.89 -32.24
C MET A 146 -8.50 -29.09 -31.56
N THR A 147 -8.11 -28.90 -30.30
CA THR A 147 -7.58 -29.96 -29.42
C THR A 147 -8.30 -29.88 -28.08
N ALA A 148 -8.31 -30.98 -27.31
CA ALA A 148 -8.91 -30.99 -25.98
C ALA A 148 -8.33 -29.90 -25.06
N ALA A 149 -7.03 -29.62 -25.19
CA ALA A 149 -6.37 -28.54 -24.43
C ALA A 149 -6.87 -27.14 -24.84
N ARG A 150 -7.03 -26.88 -26.14
CA ARG A 150 -7.55 -25.59 -26.64
C ARG A 150 -9.02 -25.40 -26.26
N ALA A 151 -9.82 -26.46 -26.34
CA ALA A 151 -11.23 -26.44 -25.94
C ALA A 151 -11.39 -26.03 -24.48
N ARG A 152 -10.63 -26.63 -23.53
CA ARG A 152 -10.66 -26.24 -22.11
C ARG A 152 -10.31 -24.78 -21.87
N VAL A 153 -9.29 -24.27 -22.56
CA VAL A 153 -8.88 -22.86 -22.45
C VAL A 153 -9.98 -21.92 -22.94
N MET A 154 -10.61 -22.24 -24.07
CA MET A 154 -11.70 -21.43 -24.61
C MET A 154 -12.95 -21.50 -23.73
N GLU A 155 -13.30 -22.68 -23.22
CA GLU A 155 -14.44 -22.88 -22.32
C GLU A 155 -14.30 -22.03 -21.05
N LEU A 156 -13.13 -22.04 -20.42
CA LEU A 156 -12.85 -21.22 -19.22
C LEU A 156 -12.87 -19.71 -19.49
N ALA A 157 -12.50 -19.27 -20.69
CA ALA A 157 -12.42 -17.84 -21.01
C ALA A 157 -13.71 -17.26 -21.63
N ARG A 158 -14.68 -18.11 -21.98
CA ARG A 158 -15.94 -17.70 -22.64
C ARG A 158 -16.85 -16.86 -21.76
N ASP A 159 -16.65 -16.86 -20.45
CA ASP A 159 -17.35 -15.99 -19.50
C ASP A 159 -17.00 -14.50 -19.67
N GLY A 160 -16.03 -14.18 -20.53
CA GLY A 160 -15.59 -12.81 -20.81
C GLY A 160 -14.67 -12.24 -19.75
N LEU A 161 -14.31 -13.02 -18.72
CA LEU A 161 -13.31 -12.64 -17.75
C LEU A 161 -11.94 -12.56 -18.43
N ALA A 162 -11.15 -11.60 -17.96
CA ALA A 162 -9.81 -11.41 -18.45
C ALA A 162 -8.82 -12.12 -17.53
N TRP A 163 -7.86 -12.80 -18.15
CA TRP A 163 -6.92 -13.68 -17.46
C TRP A 163 -5.49 -13.24 -17.72
N THR A 164 -4.62 -13.42 -16.73
CA THR A 164 -3.18 -13.41 -17.03
C THR A 164 -2.84 -14.65 -17.86
N ARG A 165 -1.80 -14.56 -18.69
CA ARG A 165 -1.31 -15.70 -19.49
C ARG A 165 -1.06 -16.94 -18.62
N SER A 166 -0.40 -16.75 -17.48
CA SER A 166 -0.10 -17.84 -16.54
C SER A 166 -1.33 -18.33 -15.79
N GLY A 167 -2.23 -17.43 -15.39
CA GLY A 167 -3.47 -17.78 -14.70
C GLY A 167 -4.39 -18.65 -15.58
N LEU A 168 -4.57 -18.29 -16.85
CA LEU A 168 -5.39 -19.06 -17.79
C LEU A 168 -4.80 -20.45 -18.05
N ALA A 169 -3.49 -20.53 -18.23
CA ALA A 169 -2.81 -21.82 -18.44
C ALA A 169 -2.95 -22.74 -17.21
N HIS A 170 -2.78 -22.18 -16.01
CA HIS A 170 -2.91 -22.92 -14.76
C HIS A 170 -4.34 -23.41 -14.53
N ALA A 171 -5.34 -22.53 -14.65
CA ALA A 171 -6.75 -22.87 -14.47
C ALA A 171 -7.23 -23.94 -15.48
N ALA A 172 -6.75 -23.87 -16.72
CA ALA A 172 -7.09 -24.85 -17.76
C ALA A 172 -6.28 -26.16 -17.68
N GLY A 173 -5.26 -26.23 -16.82
CA GLY A 173 -4.34 -27.36 -16.74
C GLY A 173 -3.59 -27.60 -18.05
N VAL A 174 -3.06 -26.54 -18.68
CA VAL A 174 -2.33 -26.60 -19.96
C VAL A 174 -0.98 -25.89 -19.89
N SER A 175 -0.12 -26.11 -20.88
CA SER A 175 1.12 -25.34 -21.04
C SER A 175 0.86 -23.93 -21.56
N LEU A 176 1.74 -22.99 -21.24
CA LEU A 176 1.68 -21.61 -21.72
C LEU A 176 1.66 -21.52 -23.27
N THR A 177 2.29 -22.48 -23.95
CA THR A 177 2.34 -22.54 -25.42
C THR A 177 0.96 -22.75 -26.06
N VAL A 178 0.03 -23.41 -25.37
CA VAL A 178 -1.35 -23.56 -25.85
C VAL A 178 -2.05 -22.20 -25.86
N VAL A 179 -1.88 -21.43 -24.78
CA VAL A 179 -2.43 -20.08 -24.64
C VAL A 179 -1.79 -19.12 -25.67
N ASP A 180 -0.47 -19.19 -25.86
CA ASP A 180 0.23 -18.38 -26.86
C ASP A 180 -0.23 -18.68 -28.29
N GLY A 181 -0.46 -19.95 -28.61
CA GLY A 181 -0.98 -20.33 -29.93
C GLY A 181 -2.39 -19.78 -30.20
N LEU A 182 -3.27 -19.81 -29.19
CA LEU A 182 -4.61 -19.22 -29.29
C LEU A 182 -4.56 -17.69 -29.39
N LYS A 183 -3.65 -17.06 -28.64
CA LYS A 183 -3.38 -15.62 -28.72
C LYS A 183 -2.91 -15.22 -30.13
N ALA A 184 -1.96 -15.96 -30.71
CA ALA A 184 -1.44 -15.69 -32.06
C ALA A 184 -2.51 -15.85 -33.15
N GLN A 185 -3.49 -16.74 -32.94
CA GLN A 185 -4.64 -16.92 -33.82
C GLN A 185 -5.76 -15.88 -33.59
N GLY A 186 -5.54 -14.89 -32.73
CA GLY A 186 -6.48 -13.79 -32.50
C GLY A 186 -7.77 -14.21 -31.82
N ILE A 187 -7.75 -15.31 -31.05
CA ILE A 187 -8.85 -15.79 -30.20
C ILE A 187 -8.99 -14.90 -28.96
N PHE A 188 -7.86 -14.37 -28.49
CA PHE A 188 -7.79 -13.44 -27.36
C PHE A 188 -7.42 -12.04 -27.83
N GLU A 189 -7.97 -11.04 -27.18
CA GLU A 189 -7.46 -9.67 -27.24
C GLU A 189 -6.59 -9.35 -26.02
N GLU A 190 -5.59 -8.52 -26.22
CA GLU A 190 -4.72 -8.06 -25.14
C GLU A 190 -5.36 -6.87 -24.44
N ILE A 191 -5.47 -6.96 -23.12
CA ILE A 191 -5.90 -5.86 -22.28
C ILE A 191 -4.92 -5.66 -21.13
N MET A 192 -4.86 -4.45 -20.58
CA MET A 192 -4.06 -4.18 -19.39
C MET A 192 -4.90 -4.50 -18.16
N LEU A 193 -4.44 -5.46 -17.36
CA LEU A 193 -5.07 -5.83 -16.09
C LEU A 193 -4.45 -5.04 -14.94
N PRO A 194 -5.23 -4.74 -13.90
CA PRO A 194 -4.65 -4.26 -12.65
C PRO A 194 -3.63 -5.29 -12.13
N PRO A 195 -2.61 -4.83 -11.39
CA PRO A 195 -1.66 -5.74 -10.78
C PRO A 195 -2.37 -6.78 -9.90
N PRO A 196 -1.95 -8.05 -9.95
CA PRO A 196 -2.61 -9.09 -9.17
C PRO A 196 -2.44 -8.83 -7.67
N ALA A 197 -3.43 -9.23 -6.88
CA ALA A 197 -3.32 -9.18 -5.43
C ALA A 197 -2.10 -10.02 -4.96
N VAL A 198 -1.39 -9.56 -3.94
CA VAL A 198 -0.27 -10.32 -3.35
C VAL A 198 -0.77 -11.57 -2.65
N VAL A 199 -1.96 -11.50 -2.04
CA VAL A 199 -2.62 -12.63 -1.36
C VAL A 199 -4.07 -12.74 -1.78
N ALA A 200 -4.61 -13.96 -1.72
CA ALA A 200 -6.03 -14.20 -1.97
C ALA A 200 -6.90 -13.51 -0.91
N LYS A 201 -8.15 -13.20 -1.28
CA LYS A 201 -9.13 -12.69 -0.33
C LYS A 201 -9.47 -13.82 0.65
N PRO A 202 -9.40 -13.56 1.96
CA PRO A 202 -9.75 -14.55 2.95
C PRO A 202 -11.26 -14.75 3.05
N ASP A 203 -11.63 -15.96 3.44
CA ASP A 203 -12.99 -16.35 3.75
C ASP A 203 -13.13 -16.50 5.28
N THR A 204 -13.93 -15.64 5.90
CA THR A 204 -14.17 -15.62 7.34
C THR A 204 -14.99 -16.81 7.82
N ASP A 205 -15.66 -17.52 6.91
CA ASP A 205 -16.51 -18.68 7.17
C ASP A 205 -15.83 -20.02 6.86
N TYR A 206 -14.62 -20.01 6.29
CA TYR A 206 -13.95 -21.20 5.76
C TYR A 206 -13.85 -22.38 6.73
N ALA A 207 -13.16 -22.20 7.87
CA ALA A 207 -13.02 -23.26 8.88
C ALA A 207 -13.10 -22.67 10.29
N ARG A 208 -14.32 -22.37 10.74
CA ARG A 208 -14.56 -21.85 12.10
C ARG A 208 -14.28 -22.91 13.16
N ALA A 209 -13.49 -22.56 14.17
CA ALA A 209 -13.24 -23.43 15.32
C ALA A 209 -14.46 -23.50 16.25
N THR A 210 -14.65 -24.64 16.92
CA THR A 210 -15.61 -24.74 18.04
C THR A 210 -14.94 -24.25 19.31
N LEU A 211 -15.39 -23.12 19.86
CA LEU A 211 -14.83 -22.52 21.06
C LEU A 211 -15.44 -23.12 22.33
N SER A 212 -14.66 -23.18 23.41
CA SER A 212 -15.20 -23.42 24.76
C SER A 212 -16.02 -22.22 25.25
N GLN A 213 -16.76 -22.37 26.34
CA GLN A 213 -17.54 -21.27 26.92
C GLN A 213 -16.67 -20.05 27.27
N ASP A 214 -15.52 -20.26 27.90
CA ASP A 214 -14.60 -19.17 28.28
C ASP A 214 -13.98 -18.50 27.04
N GLN A 215 -13.62 -19.29 26.03
CA GLN A 215 -13.09 -18.77 24.77
C GLN A 215 -14.15 -17.97 24.01
N GLN A 216 -15.39 -18.45 23.99
CA GLN A 216 -16.52 -17.80 23.35
C GLN A 216 -16.80 -16.44 24.00
N ALA A 217 -16.85 -16.39 25.34
CA ALA A 217 -17.04 -15.14 26.06
C ALA A 217 -15.91 -14.12 25.78
N ALA A 218 -14.66 -14.58 25.73
CA ALA A 218 -13.52 -13.73 25.37
C ALA A 218 -13.58 -13.26 23.91
N ALA A 219 -13.97 -14.14 22.98
CA ALA A 219 -14.11 -13.83 21.56
C ALA A 219 -15.23 -12.81 21.31
N GLU A 220 -16.35 -12.94 22.01
CA GLU A 220 -17.47 -11.99 21.99
C GLU A 220 -17.02 -10.62 22.47
N MET A 221 -16.35 -10.54 23.62
CA MET A 221 -15.82 -9.28 24.15
C MET A 221 -14.88 -8.57 23.15
N LEU A 222 -13.97 -9.32 22.51
CA LEU A 222 -13.08 -8.75 21.49
C LEU A 222 -13.85 -8.31 20.23
N SER A 223 -14.84 -9.09 19.81
CA SER A 223 -15.65 -8.81 18.61
C SER A 223 -16.55 -7.58 18.81
N GLU A 224 -17.14 -7.43 19.99
CA GLU A 224 -17.90 -6.23 20.39
C GLU A 224 -17.03 -4.98 20.38
N ALA A 225 -15.80 -5.08 20.90
CA ALA A 225 -14.84 -3.98 20.86
C ALA A 225 -14.49 -3.56 19.42
N VAL A 226 -14.32 -4.54 18.51
CA VAL A 226 -14.10 -4.27 17.09
C VAL A 226 -15.32 -3.58 16.46
N GLU A 227 -16.52 -4.04 16.78
CA GLU A 227 -17.78 -3.50 16.26
C GLU A 227 -18.04 -2.06 16.74
N ALA A 228 -17.74 -1.77 18.00
CA ALA A 228 -17.84 -0.42 18.57
C ALA A 228 -16.98 0.62 17.82
N GLY A 229 -15.91 0.18 17.13
CA GLY A 229 -15.12 1.03 16.24
C GLY A 229 -14.27 2.10 16.95
N GLY A 230 -14.16 2.04 18.28
CA GLY A 230 -13.33 2.91 19.10
C GLY A 230 -11.96 2.30 19.44
N PHE A 231 -11.12 3.09 20.10
CA PHE A 231 -9.87 2.58 20.68
C PHE A 231 -10.16 1.73 21.91
N SER A 232 -9.60 0.52 21.97
CA SER A 232 -9.69 -0.39 23.10
C SER A 232 -8.38 -1.16 23.26
N VAL A 233 -8.05 -1.53 24.50
CA VAL A 233 -6.91 -2.38 24.83
C VAL A 233 -7.40 -3.58 25.61
N SER A 234 -7.09 -4.77 25.13
CA SER A 234 -7.47 -6.03 25.77
C SER A 234 -6.25 -6.91 25.95
N LEU A 235 -6.13 -7.52 27.14
CA LEU A 235 -5.13 -8.55 27.42
C LEU A 235 -5.84 -9.90 27.43
N LEU A 236 -5.49 -10.77 26.49
CA LEU A 236 -5.95 -12.16 26.46
C LEU A 236 -4.91 -13.05 27.15
N ASP A 237 -5.14 -13.33 28.44
CA ASP A 237 -4.27 -14.20 29.22
C ASP A 237 -4.68 -15.67 29.10
N GLY A 238 -3.69 -16.55 29.08
CA GLY A 238 -3.90 -17.99 29.02
C GLY A 238 -2.60 -18.74 28.75
N VAL A 239 -2.51 -19.98 29.22
CA VAL A 239 -1.35 -20.84 29.00
C VAL A 239 -1.17 -21.19 27.51
N THR A 240 0.03 -21.57 27.09
CA THR A 240 0.26 -22.06 25.72
C THR A 240 -0.65 -23.26 25.45
N GLY A 241 -1.28 -23.31 24.27
CA GLY A 241 -2.23 -24.37 23.92
C GLY A 241 -3.67 -24.12 24.41
N SER A 242 -3.95 -23.07 25.19
CA SER A 242 -5.33 -22.75 25.63
C SER A 242 -6.25 -22.21 24.52
N GLY A 243 -5.83 -22.23 23.25
CA GLY A 243 -6.62 -21.75 22.13
C GLY A 243 -6.72 -20.22 21.98
N LYS A 244 -5.80 -19.44 22.56
CA LYS A 244 -5.76 -17.97 22.39
C LYS A 244 -5.82 -17.52 20.93
N THR A 245 -5.22 -18.30 20.04
CA THR A 245 -5.23 -18.06 18.59
C THR A 245 -6.63 -18.06 18.00
N GLU A 246 -7.45 -19.03 18.38
CA GLU A 246 -8.83 -19.12 17.89
C GLU A 246 -9.67 -17.94 18.39
N VAL A 247 -9.46 -17.53 19.64
CA VAL A 247 -10.18 -16.39 20.25
C VAL A 247 -9.90 -15.09 19.50
N TYR A 248 -8.63 -14.73 19.24
CA TYR A 248 -8.36 -13.50 18.49
C TYR A 248 -8.72 -13.63 17.00
N PHE A 249 -8.77 -14.84 16.43
CA PHE A 249 -9.23 -15.03 15.06
C PHE A 249 -10.69 -14.64 14.84
N GLU A 250 -11.54 -14.75 15.86
CA GLU A 250 -12.92 -14.25 15.77
C GLU A 250 -12.96 -12.71 15.70
N ALA A 251 -12.11 -12.03 16.48
CA ALA A 251 -11.96 -10.57 16.38
C ALA A 251 -11.39 -10.16 15.01
N VAL A 252 -10.44 -10.93 14.47
CA VAL A 252 -9.91 -10.74 13.12
C VAL A 252 -11.01 -10.93 12.07
N ALA A 253 -11.83 -11.99 12.18
CA ALA A 253 -12.93 -12.26 11.27
C ALA A 253 -13.93 -11.08 11.27
N LYS A 254 -14.37 -10.63 12.45
CA LYS A 254 -15.28 -9.49 12.62
C LYS A 254 -14.73 -8.21 11.97
N ALA A 255 -13.44 -7.93 12.12
CA ALA A 255 -12.81 -6.76 11.50
C ALA A 255 -12.86 -6.82 9.96
N LEU A 256 -12.72 -8.01 9.38
CA LEU A 256 -12.67 -8.21 7.93
C LEU A 256 -14.04 -8.25 7.29
N ASP A 257 -15.03 -8.78 7.99
CA ASP A 257 -16.45 -8.69 7.60
C ASP A 257 -16.88 -7.23 7.55
N ALA A 258 -16.37 -6.39 8.46
CA ALA A 258 -16.51 -4.94 8.43
C ALA A 258 -15.65 -4.23 7.36
N GLY A 259 -14.94 -4.99 6.51
CA GLY A 259 -14.10 -4.44 5.43
C GLY A 259 -12.82 -3.76 5.90
N ARG A 260 -12.40 -3.93 7.15
CA ARG A 260 -11.20 -3.30 7.72
C ARG A 260 -9.96 -4.15 7.52
N GLN A 261 -8.78 -3.53 7.67
CA GLN A 261 -7.50 -4.23 7.68
C GLN A 261 -7.09 -4.65 9.08
N VAL A 262 -6.35 -5.76 9.19
CA VAL A 262 -5.78 -6.27 10.44
C VAL A 262 -4.26 -6.34 10.34
N LEU A 263 -3.58 -5.85 11.39
CA LEU A 263 -2.14 -5.98 11.59
C LEU A 263 -1.86 -6.95 12.75
N ILE A 264 -1.06 -7.98 12.49
CA ILE A 264 -0.65 -8.95 13.51
C ILE A 264 0.86 -8.90 13.66
N LEU A 265 1.34 -8.61 14.87
CA LEU A 265 2.77 -8.50 15.19
C LEU A 265 3.26 -9.78 15.87
N LEU A 266 4.22 -10.47 15.25
CA LEU A 266 4.85 -11.66 15.82
C LEU A 266 6.29 -11.39 16.24
N PRO A 267 6.76 -12.00 17.36
CA PRO A 267 8.07 -11.74 17.93
C PRO A 267 9.24 -12.33 17.12
N GLU A 268 9.08 -13.47 16.44
CA GLU A 268 10.22 -14.15 15.78
C GLU A 268 9.82 -15.08 14.61
N ILE A 269 10.76 -15.30 13.68
CA ILE A 269 10.58 -16.02 12.41
C ILE A 269 10.13 -17.47 12.65
N ALA A 270 10.65 -18.13 13.70
CA ALA A 270 10.36 -19.53 14.01
C ALA A 270 8.86 -19.79 14.30
N LEU A 271 8.15 -18.80 14.85
CA LEU A 271 6.70 -18.89 15.14
C LEU A 271 5.83 -18.38 13.99
N THR A 272 6.45 -17.86 12.92
CA THR A 272 5.73 -17.26 11.80
C THR A 272 5.08 -18.34 10.93
N GLN A 273 5.79 -19.42 10.55
CA GLN A 273 5.20 -20.44 9.66
C GLN A 273 3.99 -21.14 10.29
N GLN A 274 4.09 -21.55 11.56
CA GLN A 274 2.95 -22.16 12.26
C GLN A 274 1.73 -21.22 12.32
N PHE A 275 1.98 -19.92 12.53
CA PHE A 275 0.91 -18.94 12.50
C PHE A 275 0.31 -18.78 11.10
N LEU A 276 1.14 -18.70 10.06
CA LEU A 276 0.69 -18.58 8.68
C LEU A 276 -0.15 -19.78 8.24
N ASP A 277 0.26 -20.98 8.63
CA ASP A 277 -0.48 -22.21 8.33
C ASP A 277 -1.82 -22.22 9.07
N ARG A 278 -1.85 -21.93 10.37
CA ARG A 278 -3.13 -21.79 11.12
C ARG A 278 -4.05 -20.72 10.53
N PHE A 279 -3.47 -19.63 10.05
CA PHE A 279 -4.22 -18.56 9.42
C PHE A 279 -4.84 -19.00 8.10
N HIS A 280 -4.05 -19.70 7.28
CA HIS A 280 -4.53 -20.32 6.05
C HIS A 280 -5.62 -21.34 6.34
N ASP A 281 -5.44 -22.19 7.35
CA ASP A 281 -6.41 -23.22 7.73
C ASP A 281 -7.72 -22.57 8.22
N ARG A 282 -7.65 -21.47 8.98
CA ARG A 282 -8.84 -20.75 9.48
C ARG A 282 -9.60 -19.98 8.40
N PHE A 283 -8.89 -19.46 7.39
CA PHE A 283 -9.45 -18.47 6.46
C PHE A 283 -9.32 -18.80 4.96
N GLY A 284 -8.80 -19.98 4.62
CA GLY A 284 -8.59 -20.43 3.24
C GLY A 284 -7.53 -19.66 2.45
N ALA A 285 -6.81 -18.73 3.09
CA ALA A 285 -5.82 -17.87 2.44
C ALA A 285 -4.72 -17.42 3.41
N LYS A 286 -3.48 -17.36 2.94
CA LYS A 286 -2.35 -16.81 3.70
C LYS A 286 -2.47 -15.28 3.85
N PRO A 287 -2.05 -14.69 4.97
CA PRO A 287 -1.98 -13.23 5.11
C PRO A 287 -0.79 -12.68 4.32
N ALA A 288 -0.80 -11.38 3.99
CA ALA A 288 0.37 -10.75 3.39
C ALA A 288 1.49 -10.65 4.43
N GLU A 289 2.70 -11.08 4.07
CA GLU A 289 3.84 -11.11 4.98
C GLU A 289 4.67 -9.83 4.90
N TRP A 290 5.29 -9.44 6.01
CA TRP A 290 6.26 -8.33 6.06
C TRP A 290 7.46 -8.69 6.95
N HIS A 291 8.61 -8.99 6.33
CA HIS A 291 9.89 -9.25 7.01
C HIS A 291 11.11 -8.94 6.11
N SER A 292 12.32 -8.97 6.68
CA SER A 292 13.58 -8.64 5.98
C SER A 292 13.89 -9.55 4.80
N ASP A 293 13.53 -10.83 4.91
CA ASP A 293 13.93 -11.89 3.97
C ASP A 293 13.02 -11.96 2.74
N LEU A 294 11.94 -11.18 2.71
CA LEU A 294 11.12 -11.03 1.51
C LEU A 294 11.91 -10.37 0.39
N ALA A 295 11.74 -10.90 -0.81
CA ALA A 295 12.27 -10.27 -2.02
C ALA A 295 11.81 -8.81 -2.11
N PRO A 296 12.69 -7.87 -2.53
CA PRO A 296 12.38 -6.43 -2.58
C PRO A 296 11.05 -6.13 -3.28
N ARG A 297 10.83 -6.73 -4.46
CA ARG A 297 9.59 -6.57 -5.24
C ARG A 297 8.35 -7.05 -4.49
N THR A 298 8.45 -8.13 -3.71
CA THR A 298 7.32 -8.61 -2.89
C THR A 298 6.98 -7.60 -1.80
N ARG A 299 8.00 -7.04 -1.11
CA ARG A 299 7.77 -5.99 -0.12
C ARG A 299 7.16 -4.74 -0.72
N GLU A 300 7.62 -4.32 -1.90
CA GLU A 300 7.06 -3.17 -2.61
C GLU A 300 5.56 -3.37 -2.90
N ARG A 301 5.19 -4.54 -3.42
CA ARG A 301 3.78 -4.89 -3.69
C ARG A 301 2.94 -4.96 -2.43
N VAL A 302 3.45 -5.59 -1.35
CA VAL A 302 2.75 -5.65 -0.06
C VAL A 302 2.54 -4.24 0.49
N TRP A 303 3.58 -3.41 0.52
CA TRP A 303 3.49 -2.03 1.00
C TRP A 303 2.40 -1.27 0.26
N ARG A 304 2.43 -1.33 -1.08
CA ARG A 304 1.50 -0.59 -1.92
C ARG A 304 0.06 -1.06 -1.74
N GLN A 305 -0.17 -2.37 -1.80
CA GLN A 305 -1.52 -2.90 -1.67
C GLN A 305 -2.09 -2.75 -0.26
N VAL A 306 -1.24 -2.71 0.78
CA VAL A 306 -1.66 -2.35 2.14
C VAL A 306 -2.01 -0.87 2.22
N ALA A 307 -1.18 0.01 1.64
CA ALA A 307 -1.41 1.46 1.63
C ALA A 307 -2.71 1.84 0.90
N GLU A 308 -3.00 1.19 -0.22
CA GLU A 308 -4.20 1.41 -1.04
C GLU A 308 -5.45 0.70 -0.47
N GLY A 309 -5.30 -0.13 0.57
CA GLY A 309 -6.40 -0.89 1.16
C GLY A 309 -6.85 -2.12 0.34
N THR A 310 -6.13 -2.48 -0.73
CA THR A 310 -6.47 -3.63 -1.58
C THR A 310 -6.07 -4.96 -0.95
N VAL A 311 -5.03 -4.99 -0.12
CA VAL A 311 -4.72 -6.10 0.78
C VAL A 311 -5.50 -5.92 2.08
N ARG A 312 -6.47 -6.81 2.33
CA ARG A 312 -7.28 -6.74 3.56
C ARG A 312 -6.53 -7.19 4.83
N ARG A 313 -5.28 -7.70 4.73
CA ARG A 313 -4.51 -8.26 5.86
C ARG A 313 -3.00 -8.13 5.73
N CYS A 314 -2.31 -7.68 6.78
CA CYS A 314 -0.85 -7.73 6.89
C CYS A 314 -0.44 -8.51 8.16
N GLY A 315 0.16 -9.70 7.98
CA GLY A 315 0.90 -10.41 9.02
C GLY A 315 2.35 -9.95 9.07
N ARG A 316 2.90 -9.73 10.27
CA ARG A 316 4.25 -9.20 10.46
C ARG A 316 5.11 -10.13 11.31
N CYS A 317 6.36 -10.32 10.89
CA CYS A 317 7.46 -10.72 11.76
C CYS A 317 8.42 -9.52 11.88
N ALA A 318 8.91 -9.19 13.09
CA ALA A 318 9.75 -8.02 13.45
C ALA A 318 10.59 -7.41 12.30
N LEU A 319 10.57 -6.12 11.91
CA LEU A 319 10.85 -4.84 12.58
C LEU A 319 10.51 -3.72 11.55
N SER A 320 9.83 -2.60 11.91
CA SER A 320 9.31 -1.48 11.07
C SER A 320 7.78 -1.24 11.06
N THR A 321 7.36 -0.37 11.97
CA THR A 321 6.08 0.32 12.10
C THR A 321 5.28 0.50 10.80
N PHE A 322 4.03 0.02 10.79
CA PHE A 322 2.99 0.45 9.85
C PHE A 322 1.63 0.37 10.55
N PRO A 323 1.02 1.48 10.96
CA PRO A 323 -0.44 1.57 11.04
C PRO A 323 -1.02 1.82 9.63
N ALA A 324 -2.15 1.19 9.36
CA ALA A 324 -2.90 1.28 8.11
C ALA A 324 -3.06 2.73 7.63
N LEU A 325 -2.81 2.96 6.33
CA LEU A 325 -2.82 4.29 5.69
C LEU A 325 -4.22 4.76 5.25
N GLN A 326 -5.29 4.19 5.80
CA GLN A 326 -6.64 4.71 5.57
C GLN A 326 -7.32 4.97 6.91
N GLY A 327 -7.76 6.22 7.07
CA GLY A 327 -8.53 6.66 8.22
C GLY A 327 -9.70 5.72 8.45
N THR A 328 -9.73 5.07 9.60
CA THR A 328 -10.94 4.49 10.14
C THR A 328 -11.97 5.61 10.21
N GLY A 329 -13.00 5.51 9.38
CA GLY A 329 -14.02 6.54 9.21
C GLY A 329 -14.68 6.88 10.54
N ALA A 330 -14.28 8.01 11.13
CA ALA A 330 -15.14 8.74 12.03
C ALA A 330 -16.10 9.55 11.15
N ASP A 331 -17.29 8.99 10.90
CA ASP A 331 -18.44 9.76 10.42
C ASP A 331 -18.76 10.80 11.51
N ARG A 332 -18.21 12.00 11.37
CA ARG A 332 -18.64 13.16 12.16
C ARG A 332 -20.03 13.55 11.67
N ARG A 333 -21.05 12.91 12.23
CA ARG A 333 -22.37 13.50 12.32
C ARG A 333 -22.55 14.12 13.70
N ARG A 334 -22.76 15.44 13.65
CA ARG A 334 -23.11 16.42 14.69
C ARG A 334 -21.93 17.03 15.43
#